data_AF-E7MNW7-F1
#
_entry.id   AF-E7MNW7-F1
#
_cell.length_a   1.000
_cell.length_b   1.000
_cell.length_c   1.000
_cell.angle_alpha   90.00
_cell.angle_beta   90.00
_cell.angle_gamma   90.00
#
_symmetry.space_group_name_H-M   'P 1'
#
loop_
_entity.id
_entity.type
_entity.pdbx_description
1 polymer ?
#
loop_
_entity_poly.entity_id
_entity_poly.type
_entity_poly.pdbx_seq_one_letter_code
_entity_poly.pdbx_strand_id
1 'polypeptide(L)'
;MAMVENKIENYTWRWCLVGNIVDKRFYGEEHEIKSGIKLFSPSTKVYIAPHQWGDGGDNLVVLGKPRHKKGLIECIIKREHICNWRLQKIYPSKVLNRMNCSKYH
;
A
#
# COMPACT_ATOMS: atom_id res chain seq x y z
N MET A 1 -26.09 -11.07 13.95
CA MET A 1 -24.85 -11.02 13.16
C MET A 1 -23.83 -10.27 14.00
N ALA A 2 -23.02 -11.00 14.77
CA ALA A 2 -22.10 -10.40 15.74
C ALA A 2 -21.04 -9.59 15.00
N MET A 3 -20.90 -8.32 15.35
CA MET A 3 -19.75 -7.53 14.92
C MET A 3 -18.54 -8.10 15.65
N VAL A 4 -17.67 -8.78 14.91
CA VAL A 4 -16.37 -9.19 15.42
C VAL A 4 -15.60 -7.90 15.68
N GLU A 5 -15.54 -7.51 16.94
CA GLU A 5 -14.69 -6.44 17.40
C GLU A 5 -13.25 -6.90 17.15
N ASN A 6 -12.69 -6.45 16.04
CA ASN A 6 -11.32 -6.74 15.63
C ASN A 6 -10.41 -6.19 16.73
N LYS A 7 -9.99 -7.05 17.65
CA LYS A 7 -8.96 -6.73 18.65
C LYS A 7 -7.78 -6.20 17.87
N ILE A 8 -7.42 -4.93 18.08
CA ILE A 8 -6.20 -4.35 17.50
C ILE A 8 -5.04 -5.07 18.20
N GLU A 9 -4.63 -6.20 17.65
CA GLU A 9 -3.48 -6.94 18.13
C GLU A 9 -2.25 -6.08 17.84
N ASN A 10 -1.72 -5.47 18.89
CA ASN A 10 -0.51 -4.67 18.82
C ASN A 10 0.69 -5.61 18.70
N TYR A 11 0.91 -6.13 17.49
CA TYR A 11 2.08 -6.94 17.20
C TYR A 11 3.35 -6.11 17.35
N THR A 12 4.36 -6.68 18.00
CA THR A 12 5.71 -6.11 18.08
C THR A 12 6.42 -6.18 16.73
N TRP A 13 6.01 -7.08 15.84
CA TRP A 13 6.47 -7.17 14.46
C TRP A 13 5.48 -7.94 13.61
N ARG A 14 5.53 -7.80 12.29
CA ARG A 14 4.71 -8.63 11.38
C ARG A 14 5.34 -8.80 10.01
N TRP A 15 4.96 -9.86 9.30
CA TRP A 15 5.24 -9.98 7.88
C TRP A 15 4.30 -9.08 7.08
N CYS A 16 4.84 -8.41 6.07
CA CYS A 16 4.07 -7.57 5.18
C CYS A 16 4.59 -7.74 3.75
N LEU A 17 3.66 -7.84 2.81
CA LEU A 17 3.99 -7.76 1.40
C LEU A 17 4.34 -6.30 1.07
N VAL A 18 5.49 -6.10 0.44
CA VAL A 18 6.05 -4.80 0.10
C VAL A 18 6.29 -4.74 -1.40
N GLY A 19 6.02 -3.58 -1.98
CA GLY A 19 6.36 -3.30 -3.36
C GLY A 19 6.93 -1.90 -3.53
N ASN A 20 7.26 -1.55 -4.76
CA ASN A 20 7.70 -0.24 -5.17
C ASN A 20 6.74 0.29 -6.24
N ILE A 21 6.49 1.59 -6.26
CA ILE A 21 5.72 2.22 -7.33
C ILE A 21 6.54 2.18 -8.63
N VAL A 22 5.89 1.80 -9.73
CA VAL A 22 6.49 1.76 -11.06
C VAL A 22 7.12 3.10 -11.43
N ASP A 23 8.25 3.06 -12.13
CA ASP A 23 8.96 4.28 -12.51
C ASP A 23 8.20 5.04 -13.60
N LYS A 24 7.76 4.35 -14.64
CA LYS A 24 7.00 4.88 -15.77
C LYS A 24 5.75 4.06 -15.99
N ARG A 25 4.67 4.72 -16.38
CA ARG A 25 3.42 4.08 -16.80
C ARG A 25 2.80 4.84 -17.96
N PHE A 26 2.04 4.12 -18.78
CA PHE A 26 1.15 4.75 -19.75
C PHE A 26 -0.06 5.34 -19.03
N TYR A 27 -0.50 6.52 -19.47
CA TYR A 27 -1.60 7.24 -18.86
C TYR A 27 -2.47 7.92 -19.92
N GLY A 28 -3.79 7.73 -19.80
CA GLY A 28 -4.76 8.31 -20.73
C GLY A 28 -4.84 7.53 -22.05
N GLU A 29 -5.80 7.93 -22.88
CA GLU A 29 -6.05 7.32 -24.20
C GLU A 29 -4.89 7.58 -25.17
N GLU A 30 -4.22 8.74 -25.01
CA GLU A 30 -3.04 9.15 -25.77
C GLU A 30 -1.74 8.41 -25.35
N HIS A 31 -1.81 7.45 -24.41
CA HIS A 31 -0.67 6.66 -23.93
C HIS A 31 0.54 7.50 -23.47
N GLU A 32 0.29 8.61 -22.77
CA GLU A 32 1.36 9.45 -22.25
C GLU A 32 2.20 8.70 -21.22
N ILE A 33 3.52 8.78 -21.34
CA ILE A 33 4.44 8.18 -20.36
C ILE A 33 4.54 9.12 -19.15
N LYS A 34 3.95 8.72 -18.01
CA LYS A 34 4.03 9.45 -16.75
C LYS A 34 4.88 8.71 -15.73
N SER A 35 5.64 9.48 -14.95
CA SER A 35 6.50 8.92 -13.90
C SER A 35 5.77 8.73 -12.58
N GLY A 36 5.73 7.48 -12.10
CA GLY A 36 5.03 7.09 -10.88
C GLY A 36 3.50 7.21 -11.00
N ILE A 37 2.84 7.41 -9.86
CA ILE A 37 1.41 7.68 -9.82
C ILE A 37 1.13 9.07 -9.25
N LYS A 38 -0.10 9.57 -9.41
CA LYS A 38 -0.50 10.90 -8.93
C LYS A 38 -0.15 11.14 -7.45
N LEU A 39 -0.26 10.11 -6.62
CA LEU A 39 -0.03 10.21 -5.17
C LEU A 39 1.41 9.92 -4.74
N PHE A 40 2.16 9.11 -5.49
CA PHE A 40 3.48 8.60 -5.10
C PHE A 40 4.55 8.87 -6.15
N SER A 41 5.77 9.16 -5.68
CA SER A 41 6.92 9.26 -6.55
C SER A 41 7.31 7.89 -7.11
N PRO A 42 7.97 7.83 -8.27
CA PRO A 42 8.67 6.64 -8.75
C PRO A 42 9.48 5.94 -7.66
N SER A 43 9.52 4.61 -7.69
CA SER A 43 10.28 3.78 -6.75
C SER A 43 9.88 3.94 -5.28
N THR A 44 8.79 4.65 -4.97
CA THR A 44 8.30 4.80 -3.59
C THR A 44 7.98 3.42 -3.02
N LYS A 45 8.55 3.10 -1.86
CA LYS A 45 8.25 1.87 -1.14
C LYS A 45 6.83 1.96 -0.58
N VAL A 46 6.01 0.96 -0.90
CA VAL A 46 4.63 0.82 -0.43
C VAL A 46 4.45 -0.51 0.28
N TYR A 47 3.62 -0.50 1.31
CA TYR A 47 3.27 -1.67 2.10
C TYR A 47 1.83 -2.06 1.80
N ILE A 48 1.59 -3.32 1.46
CA ILE A 48 0.30 -3.79 0.97
C ILE A 48 -0.50 -4.37 2.13
N ALA A 49 -1.75 -3.95 2.26
CA ALA A 49 -2.71 -4.50 3.21
C ALA A 49 -3.24 -5.86 2.71
N PRO A 50 -3.85 -6.68 3.57
CA PRO A 50 -4.55 -7.88 3.15
C PRO A 50 -5.57 -7.60 2.05
N HIS A 51 -5.90 -8.61 1.27
CA HIS A 51 -6.88 -8.50 0.20
C HIS A 51 -8.25 -8.12 0.77
N GLN A 52 -8.84 -7.02 0.27
CA GLN A 52 -10.06 -6.44 0.84
C GLN A 52 -11.35 -6.80 0.09
N TRP A 53 -11.24 -7.17 -1.19
CA TRP A 53 -12.39 -7.35 -2.09
C TRP A 53 -12.25 -8.63 -2.89
N GLY A 54 -13.33 -9.19 -3.43
CA GLY A 54 -13.29 -10.35 -4.33
C GLY A 54 -12.83 -10.04 -5.76
N ASP A 55 -11.99 -9.03 -5.97
CA ASP A 55 -11.59 -8.53 -7.30
C ASP A 55 -10.33 -9.23 -7.86
N GLY A 56 -9.93 -10.37 -7.30
CA GLY A 56 -8.70 -11.09 -7.69
C GLY A 56 -7.40 -10.36 -7.32
N GLY A 57 -7.50 -9.24 -6.62
CA GLY A 57 -6.41 -8.42 -6.12
C GLY A 57 -5.90 -7.43 -7.16
N ASP A 58 -6.79 -7.01 -8.06
CA ASP A 58 -6.55 -5.93 -9.00
C ASP A 58 -6.36 -4.61 -8.27
N ASN A 59 -7.18 -4.32 -7.26
CA ASN A 59 -7.04 -3.15 -6.41
C ASN A 59 -6.50 -3.53 -5.04
N LEU A 60 -5.48 -2.81 -4.61
CA LEU A 60 -4.77 -3.07 -3.38
C LEU A 60 -4.76 -1.82 -2.53
N VAL A 61 -5.12 -1.98 -1.25
CA VAL A 61 -4.89 -0.93 -0.26
C VAL A 61 -3.41 -0.94 0.07
N VAL A 62 -2.78 0.22 -0.07
CA VAL A 62 -1.36 0.38 0.24
C VAL A 62 -1.12 1.56 1.18
N LEU A 63 -0.09 1.40 2.01
CA LEU A 63 0.46 2.43 2.87
C LEU A 63 1.80 2.90 2.31
N GLY A 64 1.97 4.20 2.12
CA GLY A 64 3.20 4.77 1.56
C GLY A 64 3.40 6.24 1.89
N LYS A 65 4.59 6.78 1.58
CA LYS A 65 4.89 8.21 1.73
C LYS A 65 4.52 8.95 0.44
N PRO A 66 3.52 9.84 0.43
CA PRO A 66 3.09 10.54 -0.77
C PRO A 66 4.14 11.57 -1.23
N ARG A 67 4.04 11.96 -2.51
CA ARG A 67 4.96 12.91 -3.14
C ARG A 67 4.95 14.30 -2.49
N HIS A 68 3.77 14.82 -2.16
CA HIS A 68 3.59 16.23 -1.76
C HIS A 68 3.19 16.45 -0.30
N LYS A 69 3.04 15.39 0.50
CA LYS A 69 2.63 15.51 1.92
C LYS A 69 3.65 14.85 2.83
N LYS A 70 3.75 15.37 4.06
CA LYS A 70 4.50 14.73 5.14
C LYS A 70 3.62 13.66 5.79
N GLY A 71 4.21 12.53 6.16
CA GLY A 71 3.52 11.40 6.79
C GLY A 71 3.15 10.28 5.82
N LEU A 72 2.63 9.18 6.37
CA LEU A 72 2.17 8.03 5.58
C LEU A 72 0.69 8.21 5.23
N ILE A 73 0.33 7.90 4.00
CA ILE A 73 -1.06 7.83 3.56
C ILE A 73 -1.41 6.40 3.19
N GLU A 74 -2.67 6.08 3.39
CA GLU A 74 -3.28 4.83 2.94
C GLU A 74 -4.20 5.14 1.77
N CYS A 75 -4.07 4.41 0.68
CA CYS A 75 -4.90 4.59 -0.51
C CYS A 75 -4.97 3.32 -1.35
N ILE A 76 -5.95 3.29 -2.25
CA ILE A 76 -6.17 2.18 -3.17
C ILE A 76 -5.35 2.43 -4.44
N ILE A 77 -4.59 1.43 -4.88
CA ILE A 77 -3.84 1.46 -6.14
C ILE A 77 -4.06 0.13 -6.87
N LYS A 78 -4.11 0.20 -8.20
CA LYS A 78 -4.03 -0.98 -9.06
C LYS A 78 -2.71 -1.73 -8.90
N ARG A 79 -2.76 -3.06 -8.90
CA ARG A 79 -1.61 -3.97 -8.88
C ARG A 79 -0.55 -3.62 -9.93
N GLU A 80 -0.99 -3.24 -11.12
CA GLU A 80 -0.14 -2.89 -12.27
C GLU A 80 0.84 -1.73 -11.98
N HIS A 81 0.51 -0.85 -11.03
CA HIS A 81 1.39 0.26 -10.66
C HIS A 81 2.44 -0.11 -9.59
N ILE A 82 2.52 -1.39 -9.21
CA ILE A 82 3.44 -1.88 -8.19
C ILE A 82 4.36 -2.93 -8.79
N CYS A 83 5.67 -2.74 -8.60
CA CYS A 83 6.72 -3.66 -9.01
C CYS A 83 7.58 -4.09 -7.81
N ASN A 84 8.54 -4.99 -8.04
CA ASN A 84 9.53 -5.41 -7.05
C ASN A 84 8.90 -5.92 -5.73
N TRP A 85 7.89 -6.79 -5.89
CA TRP A 85 7.19 -7.47 -4.81
C TRP A 85 8.15 -8.30 -3.98
N ARG A 86 8.08 -8.12 -2.66
CA ARG A 86 8.87 -8.88 -1.71
C ARG A 86 8.16 -8.99 -0.38
N LEU A 87 8.32 -10.13 0.27
CA LEU A 87 7.88 -10.31 1.65
C LEU A 87 8.92 -9.69 2.59
N GLN A 88 8.50 -8.79 3.48
CA GLN A 88 9.42 -8.14 4.42
C GLN A 88 8.87 -8.21 5.85
N LYS A 89 9.76 -8.52 6.80
CA LYS A 89 9.46 -8.43 8.24
C LYS A 89 9.53 -6.96 8.67
N ILE A 90 8.44 -6.47 9.24
CA ILE A 90 8.31 -5.09 9.73
C ILE A 90 8.45 -5.08 11.24
N TYR A 91 9.43 -4.31 11.70
CA TYR A 91 9.74 -4.09 13.11
C TYR A 91 8.98 -2.86 13.67
N PRO A 92 8.99 -2.63 15.01
CA PRO A 92 8.34 -1.47 15.62
C PRO A 92 8.78 -0.18 14.94
N SER A 93 7.83 0.49 14.30
CA SER A 93 8.08 1.69 13.51
C SER A 93 6.77 2.45 13.30
N LYS A 94 6.87 3.71 12.85
CA LYS A 94 5.68 4.51 12.48
C LYS A 94 4.81 3.82 11.43
N VAL A 95 5.42 2.96 10.60
CA VAL A 95 4.71 2.14 9.61
C VAL A 95 3.85 1.10 10.32
N LEU A 96 4.42 0.32 11.26
CA LEU A 96 3.68 -0.70 12.00
C LEU A 96 2.53 -0.11 12.80
N ASN A 97 2.76 1.02 13.49
CA ASN A 97 1.70 1.71 14.24
C ASN A 97 0.57 2.17 13.31
N ARG A 98 0.94 2.79 12.17
CA ARG A 98 -0.04 3.27 11.20
C ARG A 98 -0.83 2.12 10.59
N MET A 99 -0.16 1.00 10.35
CA MET A 99 -0.82 -0.20 9.91
C MET A 99 -1.78 -0.75 10.95
N ASN A 100 -1.41 -0.87 12.24
CA ASN A 100 -2.32 -1.38 13.27
C ASN A 100 -3.56 -0.49 13.47
N CYS A 101 -3.49 0.78 13.11
CA CYS A 101 -4.64 1.70 13.09
C CYS A 101 -5.38 1.73 11.74
N SER A 102 -4.98 0.92 10.76
CA SER A 102 -5.67 0.86 9.47
C SER A 102 -7.06 0.27 9.65
N LYS A 103 -8.00 0.73 8.82
CA LYS A 103 -9.36 0.18 8.76
C LYS A 103 -9.45 -1.09 7.91
N TYR A 104 -8.36 -1.46 7.25
CA TYR A 104 -8.27 -2.54 6.28
C TYR A 104 -7.49 -3.75 6.84
N HIS A 105 -7.65 -3.99 8.14
CA HIS A 105 -6.95 -5.03 8.92
C HIS A 105 -7.77 -6.30 9.09
#